data_AF-A0A0E3VUY3-F1
#
_entry.id   AF-A0A0E3VUY3-F1
#
_cell.length_a   1.000
_cell.length_b   1.000
_cell.length_c   1.000
_cell.angle_alpha   90.00
_cell.angle_beta   90.00
_cell.angle_gamma   90.00
#
_symmetry.space_group_name_H-M   'P 1'
#
loop_
_entity.id
_entity.type
_entity.pdbx_description
1 polymer ?
#
loop_
_entity_poly.entity_id
_entity_poly.type
_entity_poly.pdbx_seq_one_letter_code
_entity_poly.pdbx_strand_id
1 'polypeptide(L)' 'MPQTDRPIPFPSRLVGQYALVTGASQGIGRAVAVRLAQEGATVAINYFDHPGKAEETLALARTASGDRRQARSCHRPG' A
#
# COMPACT_ATOMS: atom_id res chain seq x y z
N MET A 1 -16.00 -20.50 -24.78
CA MET A 1 -15.23 -19.25 -24.58
C MET A 1 -14.60 -19.27 -23.19
N PRO A 2 -13.36 -19.77 -22.98
CA PRO A 2 -12.69 -19.66 -21.69
C PRO A 2 -11.52 -18.67 -21.80
N GLN A 3 -11.72 -17.43 -21.39
CA GLN A 3 -10.63 -16.47 -21.23
C GLN A 3 -10.87 -15.64 -19.96
N THR A 4 -10.89 -16.30 -18.80
CA THR A 4 -11.07 -15.62 -17.50
C THR A 4 -9.98 -15.96 -16.48
N ASP A 5 -9.08 -16.91 -16.76
CA ASP A 5 -8.10 -17.39 -15.77
C ASP A 5 -6.64 -17.05 -16.13
N ARG A 6 -6.38 -15.96 -16.86
CA ARG A 6 -4.99 -15.57 -17.15
C ARG A 6 -4.46 -14.68 -16.01
N PRO A 7 -3.52 -15.14 -15.17
CA PRO A 7 -2.83 -14.24 -14.25
C PRO A 7 -2.01 -13.27 -15.09
N ILE A 8 -2.45 -12.01 -15.17
CA ILE A 8 -1.64 -10.92 -15.68
C ILE A 8 -0.48 -10.73 -14.70
N PRO A 9 0.78 -10.91 -15.12
CA PRO A 9 1.92 -10.57 -14.28
C PRO A 9 1.81 -9.07 -14.02
N PHE A 10 1.53 -8.69 -12.77
CA PHE A 10 1.46 -7.28 -12.43
C PHE A 10 2.87 -6.71 -12.51
N PRO A 11 3.13 -5.80 -13.45
CA PRO A 11 4.49 -5.38 -13.71
C PRO A 11 4.97 -4.53 -12.54
N SER A 12 6.12 -4.89 -11.97
CA SER A 12 6.81 -4.16 -10.89
C SER A 12 7.36 -2.82 -11.40
N ARG A 13 6.47 -1.95 -11.87
CA ARG A 13 6.79 -0.67 -12.52
C ARG A 13 7.19 0.42 -11.53
N LEU A 14 6.97 0.17 -10.24
CA LEU A 14 7.09 1.19 -9.20
C LEU A 14 8.27 0.93 -8.25
N VAL A 15 9.15 -0.02 -8.59
CA VAL A 15 10.38 -0.28 -7.84
C VAL A 15 11.21 0.99 -7.75
N GLY A 16 11.47 1.46 -6.53
CA GLY A 16 12.26 2.67 -6.27
C GLY A 16 11.47 3.99 -6.36
N GLN A 17 10.18 3.95 -6.67
CA GLN A 17 9.31 5.13 -6.69
C GLN A 17 8.73 5.41 -5.30
N TYR A 18 8.38 6.67 -5.02
CA TYR A 18 7.70 7.05 -3.77
C TYR A 18 6.25 7.42 -4.05
N ALA A 19 5.32 6.87 -3.26
CA ALA A 19 3.89 7.08 -3.37
C ALA A 19 3.29 7.46 -2.02
N LEU A 20 2.53 8.55 -1.97
CA LEU A 20 1.78 8.97 -0.78
C LEU A 20 0.30 8.60 -0.96
N VAL A 21 -0.23 7.81 -0.04
CA VAL A 21 -1.65 7.42 -0.03
C VAL A 21 -2.35 8.11 1.12
N THR A 22 -3.27 9.01 0.78
CA THR A 22 -4.16 9.68 1.74
C THR A 22 -5.43 8.87 1.93
N GLY A 23 -5.86 8.66 3.18
CA GLY A 23 -7.06 7.88 3.48
C GLY A 23 -6.84 6.36 3.34
N ALA A 24 -5.61 5.88 3.52
CA ALA A 24 -5.32 4.44 3.41
C ALA A 24 -5.83 3.62 4.61
N SER A 25 -6.54 4.22 5.56
CA SER A 25 -7.09 3.51 6.71
C SER A 25 -8.23 2.55 6.33
N GLN A 26 -8.98 2.81 5.24
CA GLN A 26 -10.16 2.00 4.89
C GLN A 26 -10.43 1.97 3.37
N GLY A 27 -11.15 0.94 2.91
CA GLY A 27 -11.67 0.84 1.55
C GLY A 27 -10.60 0.78 0.45
N ILE A 28 -10.77 1.62 -0.58
CA ILE A 28 -9.92 1.66 -1.78
C ILE A 28 -8.49 2.09 -1.42
N GLY A 29 -8.33 3.05 -0.50
CA GLY A 29 -7.01 3.54 -0.11
C GLY A 29 -6.11 2.44 0.44
N ARG A 30 -6.67 1.52 1.24
CA ARG A 30 -5.95 0.34 1.75
C ARG A 30 -5.53 -0.59 0.62
N ALA A 31 -6.46 -0.91 -0.29
CA ALA A 31 -6.17 -1.79 -1.41
C ALA A 31 -5.07 -1.21 -2.32
N VAL A 32 -5.13 0.09 -2.58
CA VAL A 32 -4.11 0.83 -3.35
C VAL A 32 -2.77 0.83 -2.63
N ALA A 33 -2.73 1.09 -1.32
CA ALA A 33 -1.48 1.08 -0.55
C ALA A 33 -0.80 -0.30 -0.57
N VAL A 34 -1.56 -1.38 -0.36
CA VAL A 34 -1.05 -2.74 -0.45
C VAL A 34 -0.58 -3.04 -1.88
N ARG A 35 -1.31 -2.57 -2.88
CA ARG A 35 -0.95 -2.82 -4.29
C ARG A 35 0.33 -2.12 -4.71
N LEU A 36 0.48 -0.85 -4.36
CA LEU A 36 1.70 -0.08 -4.59
C LEU A 36 2.91 -0.73 -3.90
N ALA A 37 2.71 -1.27 -2.69
CA ALA A 37 3.73 -2.00 -1.95
C ALA A 37 4.13 -3.32 -2.65
N GLN A 38 3.16 -4.07 -3.20
CA GLN A 38 3.43 -5.28 -4.02
C GLN A 38 4.21 -4.97 -5.29
N GLU A 39 4.00 -3.79 -5.88
CA GLU A 39 4.72 -3.35 -7.08
C GLU A 39 6.14 -2.83 -6.78
N GLY A 40 6.56 -2.80 -5.50
CA GLY A 40 7.89 -2.39 -5.05
C GLY A 40 8.03 -0.89 -4.74
N ALA A 41 6.91 -0.17 -4.63
CA ALA A 41 6.88 1.27 -4.39
C ALA A 41 7.01 1.64 -2.91
N THR A 42 7.49 2.87 -2.69
CA THR A 42 7.65 3.46 -1.36
C THR A 42 6.37 4.09 -0.90
N VAL A 43 5.55 3.34 -0.18
CA VAL A 43 4.21 3.79 0.20
C VAL A 43 4.18 4.48 1.56
N ALA A 44 4.13 5.81 1.56
CA ALA A 44 3.75 6.58 2.75
C ALA A 44 2.23 6.57 2.92
N ILE A 45 1.74 6.33 4.13
CA ILE A 45 0.31 6.27 4.43
C ILE A 45 -0.06 7.43 5.34
N ASN A 46 -1.00 8.27 4.90
CA ASN A 46 -1.60 9.34 5.69
C ASN A 46 -3.04 8.98 6.08
N TYR A 47 -3.35 9.09 7.37
CA TYR A 47 -4.66 8.84 7.95
C TYR A 47 -5.00 9.95 8.95
N PHE A 48 -6.27 10.31 9.03
CA PHE A 48 -6.70 11.44 9.85
C PHE A 48 -7.17 11.00 11.24
N ASP A 49 -7.97 9.92 11.32
CA ASP A 49 -8.81 9.72 12.50
C ASP A 49 -8.75 8.29 13.09
N HIS A 50 -8.03 7.36 12.46
CA HIS A 50 -8.08 5.93 12.82
C HIS A 50 -6.69 5.25 12.78
N PRO A 51 -5.84 5.46 13.81
CA PRO A 51 -4.49 4.89 13.86
C PRO A 51 -4.48 3.37 13.80
N GLY A 52 -5.41 2.69 14.49
CA GLY A 52 -5.44 1.21 14.52
C GLY A 52 -5.64 0.57 13.15
N LYS A 53 -6.49 1.14 12.29
CA LYS A 53 -6.71 0.61 10.93
C LYS A 53 -5.56 0.95 9.97
N ALA A 54 -4.86 2.05 10.23
CA ALA A 54 -3.68 2.43 9.46
C ALA A 54 -2.51 1.49 9.77
N GLU A 55 -2.31 1.08 11.02
CA GLU A 55 -1.31 0.08 11.39
C GLU A 55 -1.57 -1.29 10.77
N GLU A 56 -2.83 -1.74 10.76
CA GLU A 56 -3.20 -3.00 10.08
C GLU A 56 -2.88 -2.92 8.58
N THR A 57 -3.19 -1.80 7.95
CA THR A 57 -2.87 -1.57 6.53
C THR A 57 -1.37 -1.52 6.27
N LEU A 58 -0.60 -0.90 7.17
CA LEU A 58 0.86 -0.88 7.10
C LEU A 58 1.45 -2.27 7.27
N ALA A 59 0.90 -3.07 8.20
CA ALA A 59 1.32 -4.45 8.38
C ALA A 59 1.09 -5.25 7.09
N LEU A 60 -0.13 -5.18 6.51
CA LEU A 60 -0.46 -5.83 5.24
C LEU A 60 0.42 -5.35 4.08
N ALA A 61 0.66 -4.05 3.97
CA ALA A 61 1.52 -3.49 2.94
C ALA A 61 2.97 -3.98 3.10
N ARG A 62 3.47 -4.07 4.34
CA ARG A 62 4.81 -4.59 4.64
C ARG A 62 4.96 -6.07 4.34
N THR A 63 3.96 -6.90 4.63
CA THR A 63 4.01 -8.33 4.26
C THR A 63 3.98 -8.51 2.75
N ALA A 64 3.35 -7.56 2.04
CA ALA A 64 3.18 -7.61 0.60
C ALA A 64 4.37 -7.00 -0.18
N SER A 65 5.08 -6.01 0.39
CA SER A 65 6.33 -5.48 -0.15
C SER A 65 7.53 -6.28 0.34
N GLY A 66 8.29 -6.88 -0.57
CA GLY A 66 9.54 -7.56 -0.22
C GLY A 66 10.66 -6.64 0.31
N ASP A 67 10.46 -5.31 0.31
CA ASP A 67 11.50 -4.33 0.64
C ASP A 67 11.20 -3.57 1.95
N ARG A 68 12.18 -3.58 2.85
CA ARG A 68 12.09 -3.30 4.29
C ARG A 68 11.98 -1.81 4.63
N ARG A 69 12.00 -0.94 3.63
CA ARG A 69 11.90 0.52 3.82
C ARG A 69 10.40 0.87 3.76
N GLN A 70 10.05 2.10 3.54
CA GLN A 70 8.84 2.40 2.75
C GLN A 70 7.48 2.60 3.43
N ALA A 71 7.06 1.85 4.43
CA ALA A 71 5.74 2.09 5.03
C ALA A 71 5.83 2.98 6.29
N ARG A 72 5.74 4.31 6.12
CA ARG A 72 5.70 5.30 7.22
C ARG A 72 4.31 5.89 7.40
N SER A 73 3.84 5.81 8.64
CA SER A 73 2.66 6.48 9.15
C SER A 73 3.12 7.83 9.69
N CYS A 74 2.71 8.93 9.05
CA CYS A 74 2.97 10.28 9.54
C CYS A 74 1.66 10.82 10.11
N HIS A 75 1.48 10.63 11.42
CA HIS A 75 0.42 11.29 12.17
C HIS A 75 0.84 12.75 12.44
N ARG A 76 -0.03 13.70 12.12
CA ARG A 76 0.12 15.09 12.59
C ARG A 76 -0.38 15.13 14.04
N PRO A 77 0.50 15.32 15.04
CA PRO A 77 0.03 15.57 16.39
C PRO A 77 -0.72 16.92 16.36
N GLY A 78 -1.96 16.91 16.83
CA GLY A 78 -2.70 18.12 17.17
C GLY A 78 -2.17 18.69 18.47
#